data_AF-I0HIF3-F1
#
_entry.id   AF-I0HIF3-F1
#
_cell.length_a   1.000
_cell.length_b   1.000
_cell.length_c   1.000
_cell.angle_alpha   90.00
_cell.angle_beta   90.00
_cell.angle_gamma   90.00
#
_symmetry.space_group_name_H-M   'P 1'
#
loop_
_entity.id
_entity.type
_entity.pdbx_description
1 polymer ?
#
loop_
_entity_poly.entity_id
_entity_poly.type
_entity_poly.pdbx_seq_one_letter_code
_entity_poly.pdbx_strand_id
1 'polypeptide(L)'
;MDGYLGSYATLGLMLAAGVLLFVAAFGANRLLRPANPAEPLGKRIAYESGIDPVGGDWAQAQIRYYVYAYLYVLFAVEAVFLFPWAVIFDRPEFGGAAIAEMGVFVGVLALGILYAWRKRILTWT
;
A
#
# COMPACT_ATOMS: atom_id res chain seq x y z
N MET A 1 21.69 9.76 -19.92
CA MET A 1 22.30 8.42 -19.70
C MET A 1 21.47 7.48 -20.55
N ASP A 2 21.80 7.39 -21.83
CA ASP A 2 20.82 6.96 -22.83
C ASP A 2 20.99 5.45 -23.05
N GLY A 3 20.14 4.68 -22.36
CA GLY A 3 20.12 3.21 -22.39
C GLY A 3 19.40 2.62 -21.19
N TYR A 4 18.97 1.35 -21.27
CA TYR A 4 18.23 0.63 -20.22
C TYR A 4 18.90 0.79 -18.83
N LEU A 5 20.21 0.50 -18.74
CA LEU A 5 20.98 0.64 -17.49
C LEU A 5 21.08 2.08 -17.00
N GLY A 6 21.09 3.06 -17.91
CA GLY A 6 21.08 4.49 -17.58
C GLY A 6 19.78 4.92 -16.90
N SER A 7 18.64 4.39 -17.36
CA SER A 7 17.34 4.63 -16.74
C SER A 7 17.26 4.06 -15.32
N TYR A 8 17.73 2.83 -15.10
CA TYR A 8 17.79 2.26 -13.74
C TYR A 8 18.77 2.99 -12.83
N ALA A 9 19.92 3.42 -13.35
CA ALA A 9 20.85 4.24 -12.58
C ALA A 9 20.21 5.57 -12.17
N THR A 10 19.46 6.20 -13.07
CA THR A 10 18.71 7.44 -12.77
C THR A 10 17.65 7.21 -11.69
N LEU A 11 16.87 6.12 -11.79
CA LEU A 11 15.89 5.75 -10.75
C LEU A 11 16.55 5.47 -9.40
N GLY A 12 17.67 4.73 -9.39
CA GLY A 12 18.44 4.44 -8.20
C GLY A 12 19.00 5.70 -7.54
N LEU A 13 19.55 6.61 -8.34
CA LEU A 13 20.03 7.91 -7.86
C LEU A 13 18.88 8.76 -7.29
N MET A 14 17.71 8.76 -7.93
CA MET A 14 16.55 9.49 -7.43
C MET A 14 16.06 8.93 -6.08
N LEU A 15 16.00 7.61 -5.93
CA LEU A 15 15.67 6.97 -4.65
C LEU A 15 16.72 7.29 -3.59
N ALA A 16 18.01 7.20 -3.92
CA ALA A 16 19.10 7.52 -3.00
C ALA A 16 19.05 8.98 -2.55
N ALA A 17 18.79 9.91 -3.47
CA ALA A 17 18.61 11.33 -3.16
C ALA A 17 17.40 11.56 -2.24
N GLY A 18 16.28 10.87 -2.49
CA GLY A 18 15.09 10.92 -1.62
C GLY A 18 15.38 10.41 -0.21
N VAL A 19 16.04 9.27 -0.07
CA VAL A 19 16.45 8.73 1.24
C VAL A 19 17.43 9.68 1.94
N LEU A 20 18.41 10.21 1.21
CA LEU A 20 19.39 11.14 1.75
C LEU A 20 18.73 12.43 2.26
N LEU A 21 17.75 12.96 1.54
CA LEU A 21 16.96 14.10 1.97
C LEU A 21 16.24 13.80 3.30
N PHE A 22 15.57 12.65 3.40
CA PHE A 22 14.87 12.25 4.63
C PHE A 22 15.85 12.10 5.80
N VAL A 23 16.98 11.40 5.61
CA VAL A 23 17.99 11.22 6.66
C VAL A 23 18.60 12.56 7.07
N ALA A 24 18.92 13.44 6.11
CA ALA A 24 19.46 14.76 6.39
C ALA A 24 18.44 15.64 7.16
N ALA A 25 17.17 15.63 6.76
CA ALA A 25 16.12 16.39 7.44
C ALA A 25 15.89 15.90 8.87
N PHE A 26 15.78 14.59 9.09
CA PHE A 26 15.62 14.02 10.43
C PHE A 26 16.89 14.18 11.28
N GLY A 27 18.07 14.08 10.66
CA GLY A 27 19.36 14.32 11.30
C GLY A 27 19.52 15.78 11.74
N ALA A 28 19.19 16.73 10.86
CA ALA A 28 19.16 18.16 11.17
C ALA A 28 18.16 18.46 12.29
N ASN A 29 16.94 17.93 12.22
CA ASN A 29 15.95 18.07 13.30
C ASN A 29 16.49 17.53 14.64
N ARG A 30 17.15 16.36 14.62
CA ARG A 30 17.74 15.79 15.84
C ARG A 30 18.88 16.65 16.42
N LEU A 31 19.68 17.29 15.56
CA LEU A 31 20.80 18.13 15.98
C LEU A 31 20.35 19.54 16.43
N LEU A 32 19.38 20.12 15.73
CA LEU A 32 18.91 21.49 15.95
C LEU A 32 17.84 21.58 17.04
N ARG A 33 17.08 20.52 17.32
CA ARG A 33 16.02 20.61 18.33
C ARG A 33 16.63 20.83 19.72
N PRO A 34 15.92 21.57 20.60
CA PRO A 34 16.27 21.62 22.02
C PRO A 34 16.27 20.21 22.62
N ALA A 35 17.44 19.77 23.07
CA ALA A 35 17.57 18.56 23.87
C ALA A 35 17.14 18.89 25.30
N ASN A 36 15.84 18.79 25.60
CA ASN A 36 15.34 18.76 26.97
C ASN A 36 14.95 17.32 27.35
N PRO A 37 15.90 16.50 27.83
CA PRO A 37 15.66 15.11 28.19
C PRO A 37 14.96 14.90 29.55
N ALA A 38 14.52 15.93 30.26
CA ALA A 38 13.86 15.78 31.57
C ALA A 38 12.33 15.96 31.50
N GLU A 39 11.63 14.90 31.90
CA GLU A 39 10.45 14.85 32.79
C GLU A 39 9.34 15.89 32.58
N PRO A 40 8.18 15.43 32.06
CA PRO A 40 7.31 14.58 32.86
C PRO A 40 7.01 13.25 32.15
N LEU A 41 6.62 12.23 32.93
CA LEU A 41 5.94 11.02 32.42
C LEU A 41 4.96 11.37 31.28
N GLY A 42 4.23 12.49 31.44
CA GLY A 42 3.28 13.05 30.48
C GLY A 42 3.76 13.33 29.06
N LYS A 43 5.06 13.49 28.79
CA LYS A 43 5.54 13.78 27.42
C LYS A 43 5.64 12.52 26.54
N ARG A 44 5.69 11.35 27.17
CA ARG A 44 5.83 10.04 26.50
C ARG A 44 4.64 9.11 26.72
N ILE A 45 3.65 9.52 27.52
CA ILE A 45 2.40 8.77 27.64
C ILE A 45 1.58 8.85 26.35
N ALA A 46 0.78 7.82 26.09
CA ALA A 46 -0.23 7.88 25.05
C ALA A 46 -1.21 9.03 25.34
N TYR A 47 -1.62 9.71 24.28
CA TYR A 47 -2.53 10.85 24.41
C TYR A 47 -3.96 10.36 24.63
N GLU A 48 -4.49 10.58 25.83
CA GLU A 48 -5.91 10.38 26.13
C GLU A 48 -6.40 11.43 27.15
N SER A 49 -6.04 12.70 26.92
CA SER A 49 -6.42 13.85 27.75
C SER A 49 -6.14 13.68 29.26
N GLY A 50 -5.07 12.96 29.62
CA GLY A 50 -4.69 12.69 31.01
C GLY A 50 -5.36 11.48 31.65
N ILE A 51 -6.10 10.68 30.86
CA ILE A 51 -6.64 9.39 31.25
C ILE A 51 -5.68 8.30 30.77
N ASP A 52 -5.59 7.19 31.50
CA ASP A 52 -4.84 6.03 31.03
C ASP A 52 -5.53 5.42 29.81
N PRO A 53 -4.79 5.07 28.74
CA PRO A 53 -5.38 4.58 27.52
C PRO A 53 -6.17 3.29 27.74
N VAL A 54 -7.37 3.23 27.16
CA VAL A 54 -8.25 2.08 27.29
C VAL A 54 -7.96 1.09 26.17
N GLY A 55 -7.61 -0.14 26.54
CA GLY A 55 -7.20 -1.20 25.62
C GLY A 55 -5.69 -1.38 25.66
N GLY A 56 -5.23 -2.44 26.34
CA GLY A 56 -3.81 -2.81 26.33
C GLY A 56 -3.33 -3.23 24.93
N ASP A 57 -2.02 -3.44 24.79
CA ASP A 57 -1.29 -3.76 23.54
C ASP A 57 -1.90 -4.88 22.66
N TRP A 58 -2.85 -5.65 23.19
CA TRP A 58 -3.53 -6.78 22.56
C TRP A 58 -5.05 -6.59 22.41
N ALA A 59 -5.54 -5.34 22.38
CA ALA A 59 -6.93 -5.08 22.04
C ALA A 59 -7.25 -5.74 20.69
N GLN A 60 -8.28 -6.59 20.66
CA GLN A 60 -8.65 -7.26 19.42
C GLN A 60 -9.13 -6.23 18.40
N ALA A 61 -8.27 -5.94 17.43
CA ALA A 61 -8.64 -5.17 16.26
C ALA A 61 -9.80 -5.89 15.55
N GLN A 62 -10.73 -5.11 14.99
CA GLN A 62 -11.88 -5.68 14.31
C GLN A 62 -11.43 -6.60 13.17
N ILE A 63 -11.93 -7.84 13.14
CA ILE A 63 -11.59 -8.83 12.09
C ILE A 63 -11.85 -8.31 10.67
N ARG A 64 -12.71 -7.29 10.53
CA ARG A 64 -12.99 -6.61 9.27
C ARG A 64 -11.70 -6.11 8.58
N TYR A 65 -10.73 -5.56 9.32
CA TYR A 65 -9.45 -5.13 8.74
C TYR A 65 -8.71 -6.28 8.04
N TYR A 66 -8.69 -7.46 8.66
CA TYR A 66 -8.11 -8.66 8.06
C TYR A 66 -8.83 -9.03 6.77
N VAL A 67 -10.16 -8.99 6.75
CA VAL A 67 -10.93 -9.35 5.55
C VAL A 67 -10.68 -8.37 4.41
N TYR A 68 -10.59 -7.06 4.69
CA TYR A 68 -10.21 -6.07 3.66
C TYR A 68 -8.79 -6.30 3.14
N ALA A 69 -7.81 -6.55 4.03
CA ALA A 69 -6.43 -6.82 3.63
C ALA A 69 -6.34 -8.10 2.79
N TYR A 70 -7.05 -9.16 3.19
CA TYR A 70 -7.12 -10.41 2.44
C TYR A 70 -7.70 -10.21 1.03
N LEU A 71 -8.84 -9.51 0.93
CA LEU A 71 -9.44 -9.18 -0.36
C LEU A 71 -8.49 -8.31 -1.20
N TYR A 72 -7.83 -7.33 -0.62
CA TYR A 72 -6.85 -6.50 -1.32
C TYR A 72 -5.71 -7.33 -1.89
N VAL A 73 -5.08 -8.20 -1.11
CA VAL A 73 -3.96 -9.03 -1.58
C VAL A 73 -4.42 -9.95 -2.72
N LEU A 74 -5.60 -10.55 -2.60
CA LEU A 74 -6.18 -11.40 -3.64
C LEU A 74 -6.35 -10.62 -4.95
N PHE A 75 -7.01 -9.46 -4.91
CA PHE A 75 -7.18 -8.61 -6.09
C PHE A 75 -5.87 -8.01 -6.61
N ALA A 76 -4.91 -7.67 -5.75
CA ALA A 76 -3.65 -7.09 -6.15
C ALA A 76 -2.81 -8.10 -6.94
N VAL A 77 -2.78 -9.36 -6.51
CA VAL A 77 -2.12 -10.44 -7.26
C VAL A 77 -2.79 -10.63 -8.61
N GLU A 78 -4.13 -10.62 -8.64
CA GLU A 78 -4.87 -10.80 -9.89
C GLU A 78 -4.67 -9.63 -10.87
N ALA A 79 -4.60 -8.40 -10.36
CA ALA A 79 -4.36 -7.20 -11.17
C ALA A 79 -2.99 -7.23 -11.87
N VAL A 80 -1.99 -7.94 -11.33
CA VAL A 80 -0.69 -8.09 -11.99
C VAL A 80 -0.84 -8.82 -13.34
N PHE A 81 -1.82 -9.70 -13.50
CA PHE A 81 -2.08 -10.39 -14.77
C PHE A 81 -2.65 -9.47 -15.86
N LEU A 82 -3.09 -8.26 -15.50
CA LEU A 82 -3.50 -7.25 -16.48
C LEU A 82 -2.29 -6.73 -17.29
N PHE A 83 -1.08 -6.70 -16.71
CA PHE A 83 0.10 -6.13 -17.38
C PHE A 83 0.55 -6.93 -18.60
N PRO A 84 0.78 -8.27 -18.53
CA PRO A 84 1.18 -9.02 -19.71
C PRO A 84 0.16 -8.93 -20.84
N TRP A 85 -1.12 -8.99 -20.51
CA TRP A 85 -2.19 -8.81 -21.49
C TRP A 85 -2.17 -7.42 -22.14
N ALA A 86 -2.05 -6.36 -21.33
CA ALA A 86 -2.01 -4.99 -21.83
C ALA A 86 -0.80 -4.71 -22.75
N VAL A 87 0.25 -5.51 -22.66
CA VAL A 87 1.45 -5.40 -23.51
C VAL A 87 1.32 -6.17 -24.83
N ILE A 88 0.39 -7.13 -24.94
CA ILE A 88 0.29 -8.01 -26.12
C ILE A 88 -1.04 -7.90 -26.88
N PHE A 89 -2.07 -7.26 -26.32
CA PHE A 89 -3.42 -7.26 -26.91
C PHE A 89 -3.48 -6.62 -28.32
N ASP A 90 -2.53 -5.73 -28.63
CA ASP A 90 -2.42 -5.03 -29.92
C ASP A 90 -1.70 -5.86 -31.00
N ARG A 91 -1.16 -7.03 -30.63
CA ARG A 91 -0.48 -7.91 -31.57
C ARG A 91 -1.49 -8.60 -32.51
N PRO A 92 -1.20 -8.68 -33.82
CA PRO A 92 -2.13 -9.23 -34.82
C PRO A 92 -2.59 -10.67 -34.55
N GLU A 93 -1.75 -11.43 -33.85
CA GLU A 93 -1.95 -12.85 -33.54
C GLU A 93 -2.97 -13.08 -32.39
N PHE A 94 -3.15 -12.10 -31.51
CA PHE A 94 -3.89 -12.26 -30.25
C PHE A 94 -5.28 -11.59 -30.29
N GLY A 95 -5.39 -10.44 -30.99
CA GLY A 95 -6.64 -9.80 -31.42
C GLY A 95 -7.87 -9.97 -30.52
N GLY A 96 -9.01 -10.36 -31.12
CA GLY A 96 -10.29 -10.47 -30.43
C GLY A 96 -10.37 -11.56 -29.35
N ALA A 97 -9.55 -12.61 -29.46
CA ALA A 97 -9.49 -13.68 -28.45
C ALA A 97 -8.93 -13.16 -27.12
N ALA A 98 -7.83 -12.39 -27.17
CA ALA A 98 -7.26 -11.78 -25.98
C ALA A 98 -8.22 -10.82 -25.28
N ILE A 99 -9.04 -10.08 -26.05
CA ILE A 99 -10.07 -9.20 -25.48
C ILE A 99 -11.15 -10.03 -24.77
N ALA A 100 -11.60 -11.12 -25.37
CA ALA A 100 -12.60 -12.01 -24.78
C ALA A 100 -12.07 -12.67 -23.48
N GLU A 101 -10.85 -13.19 -23.51
CA GLU A 101 -10.19 -13.79 -22.34
C GLU A 101 -10.08 -12.79 -21.18
N MET A 102 -9.64 -11.56 -21.47
CA MET A 102 -9.54 -10.52 -20.45
C MET A 102 -10.92 -10.06 -19.95
N GLY A 103 -11.91 -10.00 -20.84
CA GLY A 103 -13.29 -9.74 -20.44
C GLY A 103 -13.83 -10.79 -19.47
N VAL A 104 -13.53 -12.08 -19.71
CA VAL A 104 -13.87 -13.17 -18.80
C VAL A 104 -13.09 -13.04 -17.49
N PHE A 105 -11.78 -12.79 -17.55
CA PHE A 105 -10.94 -12.62 -16.36
C PHE A 105 -11.44 -11.50 -15.45
N VAL A 106 -11.61 -10.28 -16.00
CA VAL A 106 -12.17 -9.14 -15.26
C VAL A 106 -13.60 -9.42 -14.80
N GLY A 107 -14.40 -10.13 -15.58
CA GLY A 107 -15.73 -10.58 -15.20
C GLY A 107 -15.71 -11.45 -13.93
N VAL A 108 -14.78 -12.40 -13.84
CA VAL A 108 -14.60 -13.25 -12.65
C VAL A 108 -14.18 -12.41 -11.43
N LEU A 109 -13.26 -11.46 -11.60
CA LEU A 109 -12.87 -10.53 -10.53
C LEU A 109 -14.06 -9.70 -10.03
N ALA A 110 -14.82 -9.12 -10.96
CA ALA A 110 -16.00 -8.33 -10.67
C ALA A 110 -17.06 -9.15 -9.93
N LEU A 111 -17.25 -10.43 -10.29
CA LEU A 111 -18.14 -11.35 -9.56
C LEU A 111 -17.67 -11.59 -8.13
N GLY A 112 -16.36 -11.70 -7.88
CA GLY A 112 -15.79 -11.81 -6.54
C GLY A 112 -16.11 -10.58 -5.67
N ILE A 113 -15.92 -9.37 -6.21
CA ILE A 113 -16.27 -8.11 -5.53
C ILE A 113 -17.78 -8.03 -5.28
N LEU A 114 -18.58 -8.33 -6.31
CA LEU A 114 -20.04 -8.30 -6.23
C LEU A 114 -20.55 -9.25 -5.13
N TYR A 115 -19.97 -10.45 -5.03
CA TYR A 115 -20.28 -11.40 -3.98
C TYR A 115 -19.93 -10.87 -2.58
N ALA A 116 -18.72 -10.34 -2.41
CA ALA A 116 -18.28 -9.75 -1.13
C ALA A 116 -19.18 -8.59 -0.70
N TRP A 117 -19.58 -7.75 -1.65
CA TRP A 117 -20.53 -6.65 -1.42
C TRP A 117 -21.92 -7.18 -1.03
N ARG A 118 -22.44 -8.18 -1.76
CA ARG A 118 -23.75 -8.79 -1.47
C ARG A 118 -23.79 -9.43 -0.07
N LYS A 119 -22.67 -10.00 0.37
CA LYS A 119 -22.48 -10.56 1.72
C LYS A 119 -22.25 -9.50 2.80
N ARG A 120 -22.28 -8.20 2.47
CA ARG A 120 -22.06 -7.08 3.39
C ARG A 120 -20.70 -7.11 4.10
N ILE A 121 -19.75 -7.90 3.59
CA ILE A 121 -18.39 -8.00 4.15
C ILE A 121 -17.67 -6.65 4.06
N LEU A 122 -18.00 -5.85 3.04
CA LEU A 122 -17.46 -4.52 2.80
C LEU A 122 -18.17 -3.40 3.58
N THR A 123 -18.96 -3.72 4.62
CA THR A 123 -19.72 -2.73 5.38
C THR A 123 -18.93 -2.24 6.60
N TRP A 124 -18.77 -0.91 6.69
CA TRP A 124 -18.11 -0.20 7.80
C TRP A 124 -19.16 0.56 8.63
N THR A 125 -20.07 -0.21 9.21
CA THR A 125 -21.01 0.26 10.24
C THR A 125 -21.09 -0.77 11.35
#